data_AF-A0A6J6IT86-F1
#
_entry.id   AF-A0A6J6IT86-F1
#
_cell.length_a   1.000
_cell.length_b   1.000
_cell.length_c   1.000
_cell.angle_alpha   90.00
_cell.angle_beta   90.00
_cell.angle_gamma   90.00
#
_symmetry.space_group_name_H-M   'P 1'
#
loop_
_entity.id
_entity.type
_entity.pdbx_description
1 polymer ?
#
loop_
_entity_poly.entity_id
_entity_poly.type
_entity_poly.pdbx_seq_one_letter_code
_entity_poly.pdbx_strand_id
1 'polypeptide(L)'
;MTETYNPAQQKVIDMLGRSSDRPEIPTGLADELRADIENSLLPVMHLLPDGSSYEKRFFLNKQGVTNVHSCEGFFVGGQGEFEWTHANCKGTIVHKTIEVSINLRRPMPPTDLVEESISRLSNDSSKSISEFLITLDEYDRAELVGECSGLFTRFTECFPPIKNAWIPQVESSLALNLAGNRIRIGGKVDLALGRPPDKVIIDFKTGHPSLAHHDDLRLYALIDFLALGQAPRKVASYYLDSTDVHQEDISETILRSAARRLQDGLVRAIELKLGGAEPVLRPAALCRWCAISADCPTGLEYLAQKNEAEGW
;
A
#
# COMPACT_ATOMS: atom_id res chain seq x y z
N MET A 1 32.04 10.79 14.02
CA MET A 1 31.69 11.97 13.22
C MET A 1 30.18 12.13 13.30
N THR A 2 29.68 13.27 13.77
CA THR A 2 28.25 13.60 13.66
C THR A 2 27.94 13.72 12.17
N GLU A 3 27.16 12.81 11.63
CA GLU A 3 26.71 12.87 10.25
C GLU A 3 25.98 14.19 10.02
N THR A 4 26.38 14.90 8.97
CA THR A 4 25.72 16.14 8.56
C THR A 4 24.71 15.76 7.47
N TYR A 5 23.43 15.73 7.84
CA TYR A 5 22.34 15.60 6.87
C TYR A 5 22.21 16.90 6.07
N ASN A 6 21.88 16.79 4.79
CA ASN A 6 21.44 17.96 4.04
C ASN A 6 20.03 18.40 4.52
N PRO A 7 19.55 19.60 4.14
CA PRO A 7 18.25 20.10 4.61
C PRO A 7 17.05 19.19 4.30
N ALA A 8 17.05 18.52 3.14
CA ALA A 8 15.96 17.62 2.76
C ALA A 8 15.95 16.35 3.62
N GLN A 9 17.13 15.76 3.83
CA GLN A 9 17.31 14.61 4.70
C GLN A 9 16.97 14.94 6.15
N GLN A 10 17.38 16.12 6.64
CA GLN A 10 17.06 16.56 7.99
C GLN A 10 15.54 16.71 8.19
N LYS A 11 14.81 17.25 7.20
CA LYS A 11 13.34 17.32 7.26
C LYS A 11 12.71 15.94 7.46
N VAL A 12 13.19 14.91 6.76
CA VAL A 12 12.70 13.52 6.94
C VAL A 12 13.05 12.99 8.33
N ILE A 13 14.25 13.28 8.85
CA ILE A 13 14.65 12.92 10.21
C ILE A 13 13.76 13.61 11.26
N ASP A 14 13.45 14.89 11.08
CA ASP A 14 12.62 15.65 12.02
C ASP A 14 11.18 15.12 12.04
N MET A 15 10.67 14.68 10.89
CA MET A 15 9.34 14.10 10.75
C MET A 15 9.27 12.66 11.30
N LEU A 16 10.14 11.78 10.80
CA LEU A 16 10.06 10.33 11.05
C LEU A 16 10.92 9.86 12.22
N GLY A 17 11.83 10.70 12.72
CA GLY A 17 12.69 10.41 13.85
C GLY A 17 11.92 10.18 15.15
N ARG A 18 12.62 9.63 16.15
CA ARG A 18 12.03 9.38 17.47
C ARG A 18 11.63 10.70 18.13
N SER A 19 10.37 10.81 18.53
CA SER A 19 9.86 11.86 19.42
C SER A 19 9.69 11.29 20.83
N SER A 20 9.85 12.13 21.86
CA SER A 20 9.55 11.78 23.25
C SER A 20 8.06 11.72 23.54
N ASP A 21 7.27 12.50 22.78
CA ASP A 21 5.82 12.52 22.88
C ASP A 21 5.21 11.52 21.90
N ARG A 22 4.33 10.65 22.42
CA ARG A 22 3.54 9.72 21.61
C ARG A 22 2.19 9.45 22.27
N PRO A 23 1.12 9.23 21.48
CA PRO A 23 -0.16 8.81 22.01
C PRO A 23 -0.02 7.53 22.85
N GLU A 24 -0.67 7.49 24.01
CA GLU A 24 -0.79 6.26 24.78
C GLU A 24 -1.80 5.31 24.12
N ILE A 25 -1.45 4.03 24.06
CA ILE A 25 -2.33 2.96 23.58
C ILE A 25 -2.73 2.13 24.80
N PRO A 26 -4.03 2.02 25.15
CA PRO A 26 -4.48 1.24 26.29
C PRO A 26 -4.04 -0.22 26.21
N THR A 27 -3.69 -0.78 27.37
CA THR A 27 -3.44 -2.22 27.49
C THR A 27 -4.73 -2.98 27.22
N GLY A 28 -4.67 -4.02 26.39
CA GLY A 28 -5.84 -4.84 26.02
C GLY A 28 -6.62 -4.35 24.80
N LEU A 29 -6.33 -3.15 24.26
CA LEU A 29 -7.02 -2.63 23.07
C LEU A 29 -6.90 -3.58 21.87
N ALA A 30 -5.78 -4.28 21.71
CA ALA A 30 -5.61 -5.24 20.61
C ALA A 30 -6.64 -6.38 20.67
N ASP A 31 -6.87 -6.92 21.87
CA ASP A 31 -7.84 -8.00 22.08
C ASP A 31 -9.27 -7.49 21.89
N GLU A 32 -9.57 -6.29 22.38
CA GLU A 32 -10.86 -5.61 22.18
C GLU A 32 -11.16 -5.43 20.68
N LEU A 33 -10.26 -4.79 19.93
CA LEU A 33 -10.46 -4.55 18.50
C LEU A 33 -10.55 -5.84 17.70
N ARG A 34 -9.78 -6.88 18.07
CA ARG A 34 -9.88 -8.19 17.44
C ARG A 34 -11.25 -8.81 17.68
N ALA A 35 -11.75 -8.77 18.91
CA ALA A 35 -13.07 -9.29 19.25
C ALA A 35 -14.18 -8.54 18.50
N ASP A 36 -14.09 -7.21 18.40
CA ASP A 36 -15.04 -6.40 17.63
C ASP A 36 -15.04 -6.77 16.15
N ILE A 37 -13.86 -6.97 15.55
CA ILE A 37 -13.75 -7.42 14.15
C ILE A 37 -14.34 -8.82 13.96
N GLU A 38 -14.06 -9.77 14.85
CA GLU A 38 -14.62 -11.12 14.76
C GLU A 38 -16.15 -11.11 14.96
N ASN A 39 -16.66 -10.28 15.86
CA ASN A 39 -18.09 -10.12 16.11
C ASN A 39 -18.82 -9.51 14.90
N SER A 40 -18.23 -8.54 14.21
CA SER A 40 -18.84 -7.94 13.02
C SER A 40 -19.03 -8.94 11.87
N LEU A 41 -18.26 -10.03 11.85
CA LEU A 41 -18.32 -11.07 10.82
C LEU A 41 -19.45 -12.07 11.05
N LEU A 42 -20.02 -12.17 12.27
CA LEU A 42 -21.05 -13.15 12.62
C LEU A 42 -22.20 -13.26 11.60
N PRO A 43 -22.76 -12.14 11.07
CA PRO A 43 -23.85 -12.21 10.09
C PRO A 43 -23.47 -12.91 8.77
N VAL A 44 -22.20 -12.82 8.37
CA VAL A 44 -21.69 -13.31 7.08
C VAL A 44 -20.82 -14.57 7.20
N MET A 45 -20.59 -15.07 8.42
CA MET A 45 -19.75 -16.25 8.67
C MET A 45 -20.22 -17.52 7.94
N HIS A 46 -21.51 -17.64 7.66
CA HIS A 46 -22.08 -18.78 6.95
C HIS A 46 -21.73 -18.80 5.46
N LEU A 47 -21.38 -17.66 4.86
CA LEU A 47 -20.97 -17.53 3.46
C LEU A 47 -19.51 -17.91 3.22
N LEU A 48 -18.69 -17.85 4.26
CA LEU A 48 -17.25 -18.06 4.12
C LEU A 48 -16.92 -19.51 3.71
N PRO A 49 -15.81 -19.72 3.01
CA PRO A 49 -15.26 -21.07 2.77
C PRO A 49 -14.74 -21.69 4.07
N ASP A 50 -14.60 -23.02 4.15
CA ASP A 50 -14.19 -23.74 5.37
C ASP A 50 -12.78 -23.41 5.89
N GLY A 51 -11.95 -22.73 5.09
CA GLY A 51 -10.58 -22.35 5.44
C GLY A 51 -9.58 -23.51 5.47
N SER A 52 -9.97 -24.69 4.97
CA SER A 52 -9.18 -25.94 4.99
C SER A 52 -7.86 -25.84 4.23
N SER A 53 -7.77 -24.97 3.22
CA SER A 53 -6.53 -24.64 2.51
C SER A 53 -6.33 -23.14 2.37
N TYR A 54 -5.07 -22.72 2.24
CA TYR A 54 -4.69 -21.31 2.12
C TYR A 54 -5.36 -20.62 0.91
N GLU A 55 -5.34 -21.28 -0.25
CA GLU A 55 -5.97 -20.84 -1.51
C GLU A 55 -7.49 -20.65 -1.39
N LYS A 56 -8.14 -21.41 -0.50
CA LYS A 56 -9.59 -21.36 -0.32
C LYS A 56 -10.03 -20.29 0.66
N ARG A 57 -9.13 -19.55 1.31
CA ARG A 57 -9.52 -18.49 2.27
C ARG A 57 -10.10 -17.30 1.53
N PHE A 58 -11.07 -16.62 2.15
CA PHE A 58 -11.46 -15.31 1.65
C PHE A 58 -10.30 -14.33 1.83
N PHE A 59 -9.79 -13.79 0.73
CA PHE A 59 -8.65 -12.88 0.73
C PHE A 59 -9.07 -11.45 0.42
N LEU A 60 -8.54 -10.51 1.20
CA LEU A 60 -8.67 -9.08 0.96
C LEU A 60 -7.33 -8.39 1.21
N ASN A 61 -7.01 -7.37 0.43
CA ASN A 61 -5.84 -6.52 0.60
C ASN A 61 -6.26 -5.05 0.73
N LYS A 62 -5.30 -4.15 0.92
CA LYS A 62 -5.55 -2.69 1.03
C LYS A 62 -6.42 -2.15 -0.11
N GLN A 63 -6.13 -2.55 -1.35
CA GLN A 63 -6.88 -2.13 -2.53
C GLN A 63 -8.32 -2.64 -2.49
N GLY A 64 -8.54 -3.89 -2.08
CA GLY A 64 -9.88 -4.45 -1.93
C GLY A 64 -10.74 -3.69 -0.91
N VAL A 65 -10.17 -3.34 0.25
CA VAL A 65 -10.88 -2.54 1.27
C VAL A 65 -11.17 -1.13 0.73
N THR A 66 -10.22 -0.51 0.02
CA THR A 66 -10.44 0.81 -0.60
C THR A 66 -11.49 0.78 -1.70
N ASN A 67 -11.48 -0.25 -2.56
CA ASN A 67 -12.42 -0.38 -3.67
C ASN A 67 -13.86 -0.58 -3.19
N VAL A 68 -14.10 -1.47 -2.21
CA VAL A 68 -15.46 -1.74 -1.72
C VAL A 68 -16.10 -0.50 -1.10
N HIS A 69 -15.30 0.34 -0.42
CA HIS A 69 -15.77 1.62 0.12
C HIS A 69 -15.97 2.69 -0.96
N SER A 70 -15.13 2.68 -2.01
CA SER A 70 -15.20 3.66 -3.09
C SER A 70 -16.41 3.44 -3.99
N CYS A 71 -16.54 2.23 -4.56
CA CYS A 71 -17.66 1.83 -5.40
C CYS A 71 -17.75 0.30 -5.46
N GLU A 72 -18.89 -0.27 -5.08
CA GLU A 72 -19.04 -1.72 -4.97
C GLU A 72 -19.09 -2.38 -6.36
N GLY A 73 -19.65 -1.69 -7.36
CA GLY A 73 -19.57 -2.13 -8.76
C GLY A 73 -18.13 -2.20 -9.26
N PHE A 74 -17.30 -1.23 -8.88
CA PHE A 74 -15.87 -1.25 -9.21
C PHE A 74 -15.15 -2.42 -8.51
N PHE A 75 -15.44 -2.64 -7.22
CA PHE A 75 -14.89 -3.75 -6.45
C PHE A 75 -15.21 -5.13 -7.06
N VAL A 76 -16.46 -5.33 -7.50
CA VAL A 76 -16.93 -6.61 -8.04
C VAL A 76 -16.46 -6.86 -9.47
N GLY A 77 -16.54 -5.87 -10.35
CA GLY A 77 -16.27 -6.07 -11.79
C GLY A 77 -15.56 -4.94 -12.53
N GLY A 78 -15.33 -3.79 -11.88
CA GLY A 78 -14.78 -2.62 -12.57
C GLY A 78 -13.26 -2.54 -12.67
N GLN A 79 -12.51 -3.47 -12.08
CA GLN A 79 -11.03 -3.46 -12.11
C GLN A 79 -10.44 -3.82 -13.49
N GLY A 80 -11.16 -4.59 -14.31
CA GLY A 80 -10.67 -5.06 -15.61
C GLY A 80 -9.57 -6.13 -15.50
N GLU A 81 -9.02 -6.52 -16.65
CA GLU A 81 -7.79 -7.32 -16.70
C GLU A 81 -6.58 -6.43 -16.38
N PHE A 82 -5.63 -6.98 -15.64
CA PHE A 82 -4.42 -6.24 -15.28
C PHE A 82 -3.46 -6.19 -16.47
N GLU A 83 -3.03 -4.98 -16.82
CA GLU A 83 -2.01 -4.74 -17.85
C GLU A 83 -0.84 -3.94 -17.30
N TRP A 84 0.37 -4.32 -17.71
CA TRP A 84 1.56 -3.51 -17.45
C TRP A 84 1.56 -2.28 -18.36
N THR A 85 1.88 -1.15 -17.76
CA THR A 85 2.04 0.13 -18.42
C THR A 85 3.39 0.70 -18.02
N HIS A 86 3.90 1.65 -18.80
CA HIS A 86 5.12 2.38 -18.42
C HIS A 86 5.01 2.96 -16.99
N ALA A 87 3.84 3.53 -16.65
CA ALA A 87 3.59 4.15 -15.36
C ALA A 87 3.65 3.18 -14.16
N ASN A 88 2.99 2.02 -14.25
CA ASN A 88 2.98 1.06 -13.13
C ASN A 88 4.26 0.22 -13.05
N CYS A 89 4.94 0.01 -14.19
CA CYS A 89 6.23 -0.65 -14.28
C CYS A 89 7.30 0.17 -13.55
N LYS A 90 7.34 1.49 -13.80
CA LYS A 90 8.24 2.43 -13.12
C LYS A 90 8.20 2.32 -11.59
N GLY A 91 7.00 2.35 -11.01
CA GLY A 91 6.83 2.22 -9.56
C GLY A 91 7.42 0.92 -9.02
N THR A 92 7.19 -0.19 -9.72
CA THR A 92 7.71 -1.51 -9.34
C THR A 92 9.24 -1.56 -9.40
N ILE A 93 9.84 -1.00 -10.45
CA ILE A 93 11.30 -0.95 -10.59
C ILE A 93 11.92 -0.11 -9.48
N VAL A 94 11.41 1.10 -9.24
CA VAL A 94 11.96 2.01 -8.23
C VAL A 94 11.83 1.41 -6.83
N HIS A 95 10.70 0.78 -6.49
CA HIS A 95 10.55 0.07 -5.21
C HIS A 95 11.58 -1.06 -5.09
N LYS A 96 11.77 -1.85 -6.15
CA LYS A 96 12.77 -2.92 -6.15
C LYS A 96 14.19 -2.36 -5.96
N THR A 97 14.52 -1.28 -6.65
CA THR A 97 15.81 -0.58 -6.54
C THR A 97 16.04 -0.07 -5.12
N ILE A 98 15.05 0.55 -4.48
CA ILE A 98 15.12 0.99 -3.08
C ILE A 98 15.30 -0.21 -2.14
N GLU A 99 14.47 -1.25 -2.27
CA GLU A 99 14.52 -2.49 -1.47
C GLU A 99 15.95 -3.05 -1.43
N VAL A 100 16.55 -3.26 -2.60
CA VAL A 100 17.89 -3.86 -2.68
C VAL A 100 18.96 -2.89 -2.20
N SER A 101 18.81 -1.58 -2.47
CA SER A 101 19.80 -0.56 -2.09
C SER A 101 20.08 -0.53 -0.59
N ILE A 102 19.06 -0.79 0.23
CA ILE A 102 19.13 -0.78 1.69
C ILE A 102 20.05 -1.87 2.23
N ASN A 103 20.19 -2.99 1.51
CA ASN A 103 20.97 -4.15 1.96
C ASN A 103 22.24 -4.39 1.11
N LEU A 104 22.54 -3.50 0.16
CA LEU A 104 23.76 -3.62 -0.65
C LEU A 104 25.00 -3.46 0.21
N ARG A 105 25.94 -4.42 0.08
CA ARG A 105 27.25 -4.34 0.75
C ARG A 105 28.14 -3.24 0.19
N ARG A 106 27.95 -2.89 -1.08
CA ARG A 106 28.69 -1.86 -1.79
C ARG A 106 27.69 -1.02 -2.59
N PRO A 107 27.64 0.31 -2.38
CA PRO A 107 26.81 1.19 -3.19
C PRO A 107 27.16 1.04 -4.68
N MET A 108 26.14 1.08 -5.53
CA MET A 108 26.28 1.17 -6.98
C MET A 108 25.78 2.55 -7.44
N PRO A 109 26.27 3.07 -8.57
CA PRO A 109 25.68 4.23 -9.20
C PRO A 109 24.16 4.04 -9.41
N PRO A 110 23.33 5.09 -9.26
CA PRO A 110 21.87 4.97 -9.35
C PRO A 110 21.39 4.26 -10.62
N THR A 111 21.89 4.65 -11.78
CA THR A 111 21.51 4.05 -13.08
C THR A 111 21.92 2.59 -13.17
N ASP A 112 23.13 2.24 -12.72
CA ASP A 112 23.60 0.84 -12.73
C ASP A 112 22.72 -0.05 -11.83
N LEU A 113 22.25 0.46 -10.69
CA LEU A 113 21.36 -0.30 -9.81
C LEU A 113 19.95 -0.45 -10.39
N VAL A 114 19.43 0.57 -11.07
CA VAL A 114 18.17 0.51 -11.80
C VAL A 114 18.26 -0.53 -12.91
N GLU A 115 19.33 -0.50 -13.70
CA GLU A 115 19.60 -1.47 -14.76
C GLU A 115 19.66 -2.91 -14.24
N GLU A 116 20.39 -3.13 -13.13
CA GLU A 116 20.42 -4.44 -12.48
C GLU A 116 19.03 -4.84 -11.94
N SER A 117 18.25 -3.90 -11.40
CA SER A 117 16.89 -4.16 -10.91
C SER A 117 15.96 -4.58 -12.05
N ILE A 118 16.02 -3.89 -13.20
CA ILE A 118 15.27 -4.25 -14.42
C ILE A 118 15.70 -5.64 -14.88
N SER A 119 17.01 -5.88 -15.02
CA SER A 119 17.55 -7.19 -15.41
C SER A 119 17.04 -8.33 -14.50
N ARG A 120 17.00 -8.12 -13.19
CA ARG A 120 16.48 -9.12 -12.23
C ARG A 120 14.97 -9.35 -12.38
N LEU A 121 14.21 -8.29 -12.62
CA LEU A 121 12.76 -8.39 -12.82
C LEU A 121 12.43 -9.07 -14.16
N SER A 122 13.15 -8.74 -15.24
CA SER A 122 13.03 -9.38 -16.55
C SER A 122 13.33 -10.88 -16.49
N ASN A 123 14.27 -11.31 -15.65
CA ASN A 123 14.67 -12.72 -15.52
C ASN A 123 13.83 -13.52 -14.50
N ASP A 124 12.87 -12.90 -13.81
CA ASP A 124 12.01 -13.55 -12.83
C ASP A 124 10.66 -13.92 -13.47
N SER A 125 10.63 -15.05 -14.19
CA SER A 125 9.43 -15.52 -14.91
C SER A 125 8.25 -15.87 -13.99
N SER A 126 8.44 -15.87 -12.66
CA SER A 126 7.35 -16.00 -11.71
C SER A 126 6.54 -14.71 -11.55
N LYS A 127 7.03 -13.58 -12.08
CA LYS A 127 6.37 -12.27 -12.00
C LYS A 127 5.88 -11.83 -13.37
N SER A 128 4.63 -11.39 -13.42
CA SER A 128 4.02 -10.91 -14.67
C SER A 128 4.77 -9.73 -15.32
N ILE A 129 5.54 -8.94 -14.55
CA ILE A 129 6.33 -7.82 -15.09
C ILE A 129 7.45 -8.28 -16.03
N SER A 130 7.91 -9.52 -15.88
CA SER A 130 8.99 -10.08 -16.70
C SER A 130 8.65 -10.01 -18.17
N GLU A 131 7.44 -10.45 -18.56
CA GLU A 131 6.97 -10.46 -19.95
C GLU A 131 6.90 -9.05 -20.54
N PHE A 132 6.40 -8.08 -19.79
CA PHE A 132 6.37 -6.69 -20.23
C PHE A 132 7.78 -6.15 -20.50
N LEU A 133 8.71 -6.34 -19.56
CA LEU A 133 10.06 -5.81 -19.65
C LEU A 133 10.88 -6.38 -20.81
N ILE A 134 10.69 -7.66 -21.15
CA ILE A 134 11.42 -8.29 -22.27
C ILE A 134 10.88 -7.89 -23.64
N THR A 135 9.68 -7.29 -23.70
CA THR A 135 9.07 -6.82 -24.94
C THR A 135 9.35 -5.35 -25.27
N LEU A 136 9.96 -4.60 -24.34
CA LEU A 136 10.33 -3.20 -24.57
C LEU A 136 11.37 -3.09 -25.68
N ASP A 137 11.18 -2.12 -26.58
CA ASP A 137 12.22 -1.75 -27.52
C ASP A 137 13.35 -0.96 -26.83
N GLU A 138 14.42 -0.67 -27.57
CA GLU A 138 15.58 0.05 -27.01
C GLU A 138 15.22 1.46 -26.50
N TYR A 139 14.26 2.13 -27.14
CA TYR A 139 13.87 3.49 -26.80
C TYR A 139 13.01 3.51 -25.53
N ASP A 140 11.96 2.69 -25.49
CA ASP A 140 11.09 2.54 -24.31
C ASP A 140 11.89 2.11 -23.09
N ARG A 141 12.85 1.20 -23.29
CA ARG A 141 13.77 0.78 -22.23
C ARG A 141 14.65 1.94 -21.74
N ALA A 142 15.22 2.73 -22.66
CA ALA A 142 16.05 3.87 -22.30
C ALA A 142 15.26 4.95 -21.54
N GLU A 143 14.00 5.20 -21.95
CA GLU A 143 13.09 6.11 -21.24
C GLU A 143 12.81 5.62 -19.82
N LEU A 144 12.45 4.34 -19.66
CA LEU A 144 12.19 3.72 -18.35
C LEU A 144 13.40 3.80 -17.41
N VAL A 145 14.60 3.52 -17.93
CA VAL A 145 15.86 3.63 -17.17
C VAL A 145 16.10 5.08 -16.74
N GLY A 146 15.89 6.05 -17.64
CA GLY A 146 16.04 7.47 -17.33
C GLY A 146 15.09 7.93 -16.22
N GLU A 147 13.80 7.60 -16.33
CA GLU A 147 12.80 7.96 -15.33
C GLU A 147 13.10 7.32 -13.97
N CYS A 148 13.37 6.01 -13.94
CA CYS A 148 13.67 5.28 -12.70
C CYS A 148 14.96 5.80 -12.05
N SER A 149 16.00 6.09 -12.84
CA SER A 149 17.25 6.66 -12.37
C SER A 149 17.05 8.03 -11.73
N GLY A 150 16.23 8.89 -12.33
CA GLY A 150 15.90 10.20 -11.78
C GLY A 150 15.20 10.10 -10.42
N LEU A 151 14.20 9.21 -10.30
CA LEU A 151 13.47 8.99 -9.05
C LEU A 151 14.36 8.39 -7.95
N PHE A 152 15.16 7.39 -8.28
CA PHE A 152 16.05 6.77 -7.30
C PHE A 152 17.16 7.73 -6.85
N THR A 153 17.72 8.52 -7.77
CA THR A 153 18.71 9.56 -7.42
C THR A 153 18.10 10.56 -6.44
N ARG A 154 16.91 11.09 -6.75
CA ARG A 154 16.16 11.99 -5.86
C ARG A 154 15.90 11.38 -4.49
N PHE A 155 15.52 10.09 -4.44
CA PHE A 155 15.40 9.37 -3.18
C PHE A 155 16.71 9.40 -2.37
N THR A 156 17.84 9.07 -2.98
CA THR A 156 19.14 9.06 -2.26
C THR A 156 19.61 10.46 -1.83
N GLU A 157 19.23 11.51 -2.56
CA GLU A 157 19.55 12.89 -2.21
C GLU A 157 18.68 13.41 -1.06
N CYS A 158 17.41 13.01 -0.99
CA CYS A 158 16.43 13.61 -0.08
C CYS A 158 16.05 12.73 1.11
N PHE A 159 16.11 11.41 0.98
CA PHE A 159 15.87 10.48 2.08
C PHE A 159 17.19 10.21 2.83
N PRO A 160 17.22 10.25 4.17
CA PRO A 160 18.44 10.06 4.92
C PRO A 160 18.97 8.63 4.73
N PRO A 161 20.30 8.43 4.62
CA PRO A 161 20.89 7.10 4.51
C PRO A 161 20.38 6.16 5.62
N ILE A 162 19.79 5.04 5.22
CA ILE A 162 19.19 4.08 6.14
C ILE A 162 20.28 3.31 6.86
N LYS A 163 20.32 3.44 8.19
CA LYS A 163 21.34 2.79 9.02
C LYS A 163 20.91 1.39 9.43
N ASN A 164 21.86 0.46 9.47
CA ASN A 164 21.63 -0.88 10.03
C ASN A 164 21.07 -0.83 11.47
N ALA A 165 21.52 0.15 12.26
CA ALA A 165 21.04 0.36 13.64
C ALA A 165 19.55 0.75 13.71
N TRP A 166 18.93 1.18 12.61
CA TRP A 166 17.49 1.45 12.53
C TRP A 166 16.67 0.18 12.27
N ILE A 167 17.29 -1.00 12.17
CA ILE A 167 16.62 -2.29 11.99
C ILE A 167 15.66 -2.24 10.78
N PRO A 168 16.17 -1.99 9.56
CA PRO A 168 15.32 -1.90 8.38
C PRO A 168 14.72 -3.25 8.02
N GLN A 169 13.44 -3.24 7.69
CA GLN A 169 12.68 -4.37 7.18
C GLN A 169 12.05 -3.93 5.86
N VAL A 170 12.62 -4.40 4.74
CA VAL A 170 12.16 -4.06 3.40
C VAL A 170 11.16 -5.09 2.90
N GLU A 171 10.14 -4.64 2.17
CA GLU A 171 9.18 -5.53 1.49
C GLU A 171 8.53 -6.55 2.44
N SER A 172 8.33 -6.16 3.70
CA SER A 172 7.89 -7.06 4.77
C SER A 172 6.41 -7.37 4.65
N SER A 173 6.06 -8.65 4.70
CA SER A 173 4.68 -9.10 4.58
C SER A 173 3.96 -9.00 5.92
N LEU A 174 2.78 -8.38 5.90
CA LEU A 174 1.85 -8.31 7.02
C LEU A 174 0.63 -9.19 6.72
N ALA A 175 0.11 -9.86 7.74
CA ALA A 175 -1.13 -10.60 7.59
C ALA A 175 -1.94 -10.69 8.87
N LEU A 176 -3.25 -10.54 8.74
CA LEU A 176 -4.24 -10.80 9.77
C LEU A 176 -5.12 -11.96 9.32
N ASN A 177 -5.18 -13.03 10.11
CA ASN A 177 -6.13 -14.12 9.90
C ASN A 177 -7.30 -13.98 10.88
N LEU A 178 -8.53 -14.11 10.39
CA LEU A 178 -9.77 -13.97 11.16
C LEU A 178 -10.68 -15.18 10.94
N ALA A 179 -11.75 -15.29 11.72
CA ALA A 179 -12.78 -16.31 11.61
C ALA A 179 -12.20 -17.73 11.56
N GLY A 180 -11.25 -18.04 12.45
CA GLY A 180 -10.61 -19.35 12.51
C GLY A 180 -9.79 -19.70 11.26
N ASN A 181 -9.09 -18.72 10.67
CA ASN A 181 -8.31 -18.83 9.42
C ASN A 181 -9.14 -18.91 8.13
N ARG A 182 -10.44 -18.59 8.16
CA ARG A 182 -11.29 -18.55 6.95
C ARG A 182 -11.12 -17.26 6.16
N ILE A 183 -10.65 -16.19 6.82
CA ILE A 183 -10.34 -14.89 6.21
C ILE A 183 -8.84 -14.60 6.37
N ARG A 184 -8.25 -14.03 5.32
CA ARG A 184 -6.90 -13.48 5.34
C ARG A 184 -6.90 -12.05 4.81
N ILE A 185 -6.40 -11.12 5.61
CA ILE A 185 -6.08 -9.77 5.18
C ILE A 185 -4.57 -9.69 4.96
N GLY A 186 -4.16 -9.34 3.74
CA GLY A 186 -2.74 -9.25 3.37
C GLY A 186 -2.28 -7.82 3.12
N GLY A 187 -1.03 -7.55 3.47
CA GLY A 187 -0.34 -6.32 3.16
C GLY A 187 1.14 -6.54 2.95
N LYS A 188 1.78 -5.60 2.27
CA LYS A 188 3.24 -5.56 2.10
C LYS A 188 3.69 -4.13 2.34
N VAL A 189 4.60 -3.94 3.29
CA VAL A 189 5.18 -2.63 3.60
C VAL A 189 6.47 -2.47 2.81
N ASP A 190 6.67 -1.31 2.20
CA ASP A 190 7.90 -1.06 1.44
C ASP A 190 9.10 -0.99 2.38
N LEU A 191 8.94 -0.26 3.50
CA LEU A 191 9.96 -0.15 4.54
C LEU A 191 9.34 -0.02 5.93
N ALA A 192 9.78 -0.86 6.87
CA ALA A 192 9.61 -0.60 8.29
C ALA A 192 10.96 -0.37 8.97
N LEU A 193 11.04 0.61 9.86
CA LEU A 193 12.22 0.92 10.66
C LEU A 193 11.92 0.66 12.13
N GLY A 194 12.81 -0.08 12.79
CA GLY A 194 12.76 -0.34 14.23
C GLY A 194 11.83 -1.49 14.61
N ARG A 195 11.41 -1.48 15.87
CA ARG A 195 10.49 -2.46 16.49
C ARG A 195 9.48 -1.69 17.33
N PRO A 196 8.26 -2.22 17.56
CA PRO A 196 7.34 -1.58 18.47
C PRO A 196 8.00 -1.45 19.86
N PRO A 197 7.72 -0.37 20.61
CA PRO A 197 6.73 0.66 20.32
C PRO A 197 7.28 1.84 19.49
N ASP A 198 8.50 1.75 18.96
CA ASP A 198 9.16 2.84 18.20
C ASP A 198 9.14 2.62 16.68
N LYS A 199 8.47 1.55 16.21
CA LYS A 199 8.43 1.17 14.79
C LYS A 199 7.79 2.28 13.96
N VAL A 200 8.37 2.58 12.81
CA VAL A 200 7.77 3.44 11.78
C VAL A 200 7.57 2.60 10.52
N ILE A 201 6.35 2.63 9.97
CA ILE A 201 6.03 1.98 8.68
C ILE A 201 5.98 3.06 7.59
N ILE A 202 6.66 2.84 6.49
CA ILE A 202 6.82 3.79 5.39
C ILE A 202 6.40 3.10 4.09
N ASP A 203 5.55 3.76 3.33
CA ASP A 203 5.13 3.37 1.97
C ASP A 203 5.64 4.44 1.00
N PHE A 204 6.38 4.01 -0.02
CA PHE A 204 6.93 4.88 -1.06
C PHE A 204 5.91 5.05 -2.18
N LYS A 205 5.83 6.25 -2.75
CA LYS A 205 4.87 6.57 -3.83
C LYS A 205 5.56 7.28 -4.97
N THR A 206 5.36 6.81 -6.20
CA THR A 206 5.83 7.44 -7.45
C THR A 206 4.73 8.26 -8.15
N GLY A 207 3.75 8.76 -7.40
CA GLY A 207 2.62 9.50 -7.95
C GLY A 207 2.00 10.42 -6.91
N HIS A 208 0.88 11.07 -7.26
CA HIS A 208 0.30 12.11 -6.42
C HIS A 208 -0.27 11.58 -5.09
N PRO A 209 -0.31 12.43 -4.05
CA PRO A 209 -1.03 12.14 -2.82
C PRO A 209 -2.50 11.79 -3.05
N SER A 210 -2.94 10.72 -2.40
CA SER A 210 -4.33 10.28 -2.34
C SER A 210 -4.69 10.00 -0.88
N LEU A 211 -5.94 10.30 -0.50
CA LEU A 211 -6.47 9.96 0.82
C LEU A 211 -6.41 8.45 1.08
N ALA A 212 -6.55 7.63 0.04
CA ALA A 212 -6.42 6.17 0.16
C ALA A 212 -5.04 5.75 0.70
N HIS A 213 -3.98 6.50 0.42
CA HIS A 213 -2.63 6.18 0.90
C HIS A 213 -2.53 6.25 2.43
N HIS A 214 -3.27 7.18 3.06
CA HIS A 214 -3.35 7.27 4.51
C HIS A 214 -4.11 6.08 5.09
N ASP A 215 -5.27 5.76 4.53
CA ASP A 215 -6.09 4.63 4.99
C ASP A 215 -5.39 3.28 4.83
N ASP A 216 -4.63 3.09 3.75
CA ASP A 216 -3.81 1.90 3.50
C ASP A 216 -2.76 1.70 4.61
N LEU A 217 -2.09 2.77 5.01
CA LEU A 217 -1.09 2.76 6.07
C LEU A 217 -1.72 2.53 7.46
N ARG A 218 -2.89 3.11 7.72
CA ARG A 218 -3.67 2.83 8.95
C ARG A 218 -4.07 1.36 9.04
N LEU A 219 -4.43 0.74 7.92
CA LEU A 219 -4.68 -0.70 7.87
C LEU A 219 -3.41 -1.50 8.20
N TYR A 220 -2.25 -1.11 7.66
CA TYR A 220 -0.98 -1.77 8.00
C TYR A 220 -0.63 -1.64 9.48
N ALA A 221 -0.81 -0.45 10.07
CA ALA A 221 -0.62 -0.25 11.51
C ALA A 221 -1.56 -1.12 12.35
N LEU A 222 -2.83 -1.25 11.95
CA LEU A 222 -3.79 -2.13 12.62
C LEU A 222 -3.37 -3.60 12.52
N ILE A 223 -2.97 -4.07 11.33
CA ILE A 223 -2.52 -5.47 11.16
C ILE A 223 -1.29 -5.76 12.03
N ASP A 224 -0.29 -4.87 12.02
CA ASP A 224 0.92 -4.99 12.84
C ASP A 224 0.58 -4.97 14.34
N PHE A 225 -0.32 -4.08 14.77
CA PHE A 225 -0.79 -3.98 16.15
C PHE A 225 -1.51 -5.25 16.62
N LEU A 226 -2.47 -5.76 15.84
CA LEU A 226 -3.23 -6.96 16.19
C LEU A 226 -2.38 -8.24 16.15
N ALA A 227 -1.28 -8.24 15.40
CA ALA A 227 -0.35 -9.36 15.35
C ALA A 227 0.63 -9.37 16.54
N LEU A 228 1.08 -8.20 17.00
CA LEU A 228 2.14 -8.08 18.01
C LEU A 228 1.63 -7.67 19.40
N GLY A 229 0.40 -7.19 19.52
CA GLY A 229 -0.14 -6.59 20.75
C GLY A 229 0.45 -5.21 21.07
N GLN A 230 1.32 -4.66 20.22
CA GLN A 230 1.95 -3.36 20.40
C GLN A 230 2.03 -2.63 19.06
N ALA A 231 1.48 -1.41 19.02
CA ALA A 231 1.34 -0.66 17.78
C ALA A 231 2.69 -0.09 17.31
N PRO A 232 2.88 0.08 15.99
CA PRO A 232 3.92 0.98 15.50
C PRO A 232 3.65 2.39 16.02
N ARG A 233 4.70 3.20 16.18
CA ARG A 233 4.58 4.59 16.61
C ARG A 233 3.92 5.46 15.56
N LYS A 234 4.29 5.24 14.30
CA LYS A 234 4.00 6.16 13.20
C LYS A 234 3.91 5.41 11.89
N VAL A 235 3.08 5.94 10.99
CA VAL A 235 3.07 5.57 9.58
C VAL A 235 3.39 6.78 8.71
N ALA A 236 3.97 6.56 7.54
CA ALA A 236 4.24 7.63 6.59
C ALA A 236 4.16 7.20 5.13
N SER A 237 3.55 8.04 4.30
CA SER A 237 3.73 8.01 2.84
C SER A 237 4.88 8.94 2.47
N TYR A 238 5.88 8.45 1.75
CA TYR A 238 6.96 9.25 1.18
C TYR A 238 6.81 9.32 -0.34
N TYR A 239 6.56 10.51 -0.86
CA TYR A 239 6.34 10.73 -2.29
C TYR A 239 7.69 10.98 -2.99
N LEU A 240 8.11 10.06 -3.84
CA LEU A 240 9.41 10.06 -4.50
C LEU A 240 9.56 11.24 -5.47
N ASP A 241 8.48 11.66 -6.12
CA ASP A 241 8.48 12.80 -7.05
C ASP A 241 8.65 14.14 -6.32
N SER A 242 7.84 14.39 -5.30
CA SER A 242 7.79 15.68 -4.61
C SER A 242 8.68 15.76 -3.37
N THR A 243 9.18 14.63 -2.87
CA THR A 243 9.91 14.47 -1.60
C THR A 243 9.09 14.87 -0.36
N ASP A 244 7.77 14.93 -0.50
CA ASP A 244 6.88 15.19 0.61
C ASP A 244 6.68 13.96 1.48
N VAL A 245 6.50 14.20 2.78
CA VAL A 245 6.23 13.18 3.77
C VAL A 245 4.88 13.48 4.40
N HIS A 246 3.94 12.56 4.22
CA HIS A 246 2.66 12.60 4.91
C HIS A 246 2.70 11.55 6.00
N GLN A 247 2.70 12.02 7.26
CA GLN A 247 2.87 11.16 8.42
C GLN A 247 1.70 11.24 9.38
N GLU A 248 1.53 10.18 10.15
CA GLU A 248 0.52 10.11 11.20
C GLU A 248 1.04 9.30 12.39
N ASP A 249 1.03 9.90 13.59
CA ASP A 249 1.30 9.18 14.83
C ASP A 249 0.12 8.27 15.17
N ILE A 250 0.41 7.00 15.43
CA ILE A 250 -0.62 6.00 15.69
C ILE A 250 -1.16 6.19 17.10
N SER A 251 -2.46 6.43 17.16
CA SER A 251 -3.24 6.59 18.39
C SER A 251 -4.35 5.54 18.46
N GLU A 252 -4.96 5.39 19.65
CA GLU A 252 -6.15 4.57 19.83
C GLU A 252 -7.27 4.95 18.84
N THR A 253 -7.51 6.25 18.65
CA THR A 253 -8.54 6.75 17.71
C THR A 253 -8.29 6.26 16.28
N ILE A 254 -7.04 6.28 15.83
CA ILE A 254 -6.66 5.82 14.50
C ILE A 254 -6.87 4.31 14.38
N LEU A 255 -6.44 3.53 15.38
CA LEU A 255 -6.61 2.08 15.37
C LEU A 255 -8.10 1.68 15.39
N ARG A 256 -8.92 2.35 16.20
CA ARG A 256 -10.38 2.17 16.20
C ARG A 256 -11.02 2.54 14.86
N SER A 257 -10.58 3.64 14.24
CA SER A 257 -11.07 4.06 12.93
C SER A 257 -10.70 3.05 11.83
N ALA A 258 -9.45 2.56 11.84
CA ALA A 258 -8.98 1.54 10.92
C ALA A 258 -9.75 0.22 11.10
N ALA A 259 -10.02 -0.17 12.35
CA ALA A 259 -10.78 -1.37 12.68
C ALA A 259 -12.21 -1.28 12.13
N ARG A 260 -12.93 -0.18 12.39
CA ARG A 260 -14.29 0.03 11.84
C ARG A 260 -14.30 0.00 10.30
N ARG A 261 -13.38 0.71 9.66
CA ARG A 261 -13.25 0.69 8.19
C ARG A 261 -13.01 -0.73 7.66
N LEU A 262 -12.18 -1.52 8.35
CA LEU A 262 -11.94 -2.91 7.99
C LEU A 262 -13.18 -3.79 8.22
N GLN A 263 -13.91 -3.62 9.33
CA GLN A 263 -15.15 -4.34 9.63
C GLN A 263 -16.18 -4.13 8.52
N ASP A 264 -16.52 -2.88 8.25
CA ASP A 264 -17.51 -2.49 7.24
C ASP A 264 -17.10 -2.99 5.85
N GLY A 265 -15.82 -2.81 5.50
CA GLY A 265 -15.27 -3.24 4.23
C GLY A 265 -15.27 -4.77 4.08
N LEU A 266 -14.96 -5.52 5.14
CA LEU A 266 -14.93 -6.98 5.10
C LEU A 266 -16.31 -7.59 4.96
N VAL A 267 -17.25 -7.15 5.80
CA VAL A 267 -18.64 -7.62 5.74
C VAL A 267 -19.18 -7.38 4.35
N ARG A 268 -19.05 -6.15 3.83
CA ARG A 268 -19.54 -5.79 2.50
C ARG A 268 -18.84 -6.58 1.40
N ALA A 269 -17.52 -6.76 1.49
CA ALA A 269 -16.76 -7.52 0.50
C ALA A 269 -17.21 -9.00 0.44
N ILE A 270 -17.54 -9.60 1.59
CA ILE A 270 -18.04 -10.98 1.67
C ILE A 270 -19.44 -11.08 1.08
N GLU A 271 -20.36 -10.18 1.45
CA GLU A 271 -21.72 -10.13 0.90
C GLU A 271 -21.71 -10.02 -0.63
N LEU A 272 -20.86 -9.16 -1.17
CA LEU A 272 -20.76 -8.94 -2.61
C LEU A 272 -20.16 -10.15 -3.34
N LYS A 273 -19.04 -10.70 -2.84
CA LYS A 273 -18.32 -11.77 -3.55
C LYS A 273 -18.90 -13.16 -3.32
N LEU A 274 -19.46 -13.43 -2.15
CA LEU A 274 -19.91 -14.76 -1.74
C LEU A 274 -21.43 -14.82 -1.50
N GLY A 275 -22.05 -13.69 -1.11
CA GLY A 275 -23.48 -13.62 -0.81
C GLY A 275 -24.38 -13.22 -1.97
N GLY A 276 -23.82 -12.78 -3.10
CA GLY A 276 -24.60 -12.31 -4.25
C GLY A 276 -25.37 -11.02 -3.98
N ALA A 277 -24.90 -10.19 -3.04
CA ALA A 277 -25.55 -8.90 -2.78
C ALA A 277 -25.42 -7.96 -3.98
N GLU A 278 -26.48 -7.22 -4.27
CA GLU A 278 -26.47 -6.21 -5.34
C GLU A 278 -25.48 -5.08 -5.01
N PRO A 279 -24.59 -4.70 -5.94
CA PRO A 279 -23.59 -3.66 -5.70
C PRO A 279 -24.18 -2.25 -5.74
N VAL A 280 -23.83 -1.43 -4.74
CA VAL A 280 -24.14 0.01 -4.76
C VAL A 280 -23.11 0.74 -5.62
N LEU A 281 -23.60 1.39 -6.68
CA LEU A 281 -22.79 2.24 -7.56
C LEU A 281 -22.61 3.62 -6.93
N ARG A 282 -21.36 4.08 -6.86
CA ARG A 282 -21.01 5.41 -6.34
C ARG A 282 -20.08 6.12 -7.32
N PRO A 283 -20.33 7.39 -7.66
CA PRO A 283 -19.44 8.15 -8.52
C PRO A 283 -18.11 8.42 -7.81
N ALA A 284 -16.99 8.12 -8.46
CA ALA A 284 -15.65 8.26 -7.89
C ALA A 284 -14.60 8.51 -8.97
N ALA A 285 -13.40 8.97 -8.58
CA ALA A 285 -12.27 9.12 -9.50
C ALA A 285 -11.92 7.82 -10.26
N LEU A 286 -12.23 6.66 -9.67
CA LEU A 286 -12.08 5.34 -10.28
C LEU A 286 -12.93 5.16 -11.56
N CYS A 287 -13.98 5.94 -11.77
CA CYS A 287 -14.81 5.87 -12.98
C CYS A 287 -14.00 6.09 -14.27
N ARG A 288 -12.90 6.87 -14.23
CA ARG A 288 -12.01 7.09 -15.38
C ARG A 288 -11.30 5.81 -15.86
N TRP A 289 -11.19 4.81 -14.99
CA TRP A 289 -10.41 3.59 -15.20
C TRP A 289 -11.28 2.33 -15.00
N CYS A 290 -12.61 2.50 -15.00
CA CYS A 290 -13.53 1.43 -14.67
C CYS A 290 -13.90 0.63 -15.91
N ALA A 291 -13.64 -0.68 -15.88
CA ALA A 291 -13.90 -1.59 -17.00
C ALA A 291 -15.39 -1.72 -17.38
N ILE A 292 -16.30 -1.45 -16.44
CA ILE A 292 -17.75 -1.47 -16.66
C ILE A 292 -18.34 -0.07 -16.91
N SER A 293 -17.49 0.96 -17.07
CA SER A 293 -17.94 2.36 -17.18
C SER A 293 -18.87 2.60 -18.37
N ALA A 294 -18.64 1.93 -19.51
CA ALA A 294 -19.43 2.07 -20.72
C ALA A 294 -20.92 1.76 -20.50
N ASP A 295 -21.22 0.85 -19.58
CA ASP A 295 -22.58 0.39 -19.26
C ASP A 295 -23.07 0.89 -17.89
N CYS A 296 -22.40 1.88 -17.29
CA CYS A 296 -22.68 2.38 -15.95
C CYS A 296 -23.17 3.84 -15.99
N PRO A 297 -24.50 4.10 -15.92
CA PRO A 297 -25.06 5.46 -15.98
C PRO A 297 -24.47 6.41 -14.93
N THR A 298 -24.28 5.93 -13.69
CA THR A 298 -23.66 6.71 -12.60
C THR A 298 -22.24 7.14 -12.93
N GLY A 299 -21.46 6.26 -13.59
CA GLY A 299 -20.09 6.56 -14.00
C GLY A 299 -20.06 7.54 -15.17
N LEU A 300 -20.91 7.35 -16.18
CA LEU A 300 -21.02 8.23 -17.35
C LEU A 300 -21.43 9.65 -16.96
N GLU A 301 -22.42 9.79 -16.07
CA GLU A 301 -22.86 11.10 -15.57
C GLU A 301 -21.72 11.83 -14.83
N TYR A 302 -21.00 11.13 -13.96
CA TYR A 302 -19.86 11.69 -13.25
C TYR A 302 -18.74 12.14 -14.19
N LEU A 303 -18.41 11.34 -15.21
CA LEU A 303 -17.38 11.67 -16.19
C LEU A 303 -17.77 12.88 -17.04
N ALA A 304 -19.04 12.97 -17.46
CA ALA A 304 -19.55 14.12 -18.19
C ALA A 304 -19.40 15.41 -17.38
N GLN A 305 -19.86 15.42 -16.11
CA GLN A 305 -19.72 16.56 -15.22
C GLN A 305 -18.25 16.95 -14.97
N LYS A 306 -17.35 15.96 -14.89
CA LYS A 306 -15.91 16.21 -14.71
C LYS A 306 -15.27 16.83 -15.95
N ASN A 307 -15.60 16.33 -17.13
CA ASN A 307 -15.09 16.87 -18.39
C ASN A 307 -15.56 18.33 -18.58
N GLU A 308 -16.82 18.63 -18.32
CA GLU A 308 -17.36 20.00 -18.36
C GLU A 308 -16.61 20.94 -17.40
N ALA A 309 -16.36 20.49 -16.16
CA ALA A 309 -15.63 21.27 -15.16
C ALA A 309 -14.15 21.49 -15.52
N GLU A 310 -13.55 20.57 -16.28
CA GLU A 310 -12.17 20.63 -16.75
C GLU A 310 -12.03 21.36 -18.11
N GLY A 311 -13.14 21.80 -18.70
CA GLY A 311 -13.17 22.58 -19.95
C GLY A 311 -13.04 21.73 -21.21
N TRP A 312 -13.44 20.46 -21.17
CA TRP A 312 -13.50 19.53 -22.30
C TRP A 312 -14.90 19.46 -22.91
#